data_AF-A0A554VEB5-F1
#
_entry.id   AF-A0A554VEB5-F1
#
_cell.length_a   1.000
_cell.length_b   1.000
_cell.length_c   1.000
_cell.angle_alpha   90.00
_cell.angle_beta   90.00
_cell.angle_gamma   90.00
#
_symmetry.space_group_name_H-M   'P 1'
#
loop_
_entity.id
_entity.type
_entity.pdbx_description
1 polymer ?
#
loop_
_entity_poly.entity_id
_entity_poly.type
_entity_poly.pdbx_seq_one_letter_code
_entity_poly.pdbx_strand_id
1 'polypeptide(L)'
;MITYQEKIVQHITRQFDGMSKIEVYDILQKIETLLFEHESPLEFKAIEKTLEKQSIKNILPLGSSAYCYLVDHSPYLDLYKIKSLIPDFLGGEKLYFTIPGQYEFIHYDNRNIEETFSNMHLGSIVSHFLKHNHAKKRNPKTKRLLLLELFDKIDPG
;
A
#
# COMPACT_ATOMS: atom_id res chain seq x y z
N MET A 1 -23.94 -36.29 -18.84
CA MET A 1 -24.25 -35.05 -19.58
C MET A 1 -23.80 -33.91 -18.69
N ILE A 2 -22.87 -33.06 -19.14
CA ILE A 2 -22.29 -32.00 -18.29
C ILE A 2 -23.35 -30.90 -18.12
N THR A 3 -23.64 -30.54 -16.87
CA THR A 3 -24.58 -29.48 -16.50
C THR A 3 -24.03 -28.10 -16.88
N TYR A 4 -24.93 -27.10 -16.93
CA TYR A 4 -24.53 -25.71 -17.18
C TYR A 4 -23.53 -25.19 -16.13
N GLN A 5 -23.75 -25.52 -14.86
CA GLN A 5 -22.85 -25.14 -13.75
C GLN A 5 -21.48 -25.81 -13.89
N GLU A 6 -21.43 -27.10 -14.23
CA GLU A 6 -20.16 -27.80 -14.44
C GLU A 6 -19.36 -27.21 -15.63
N LYS A 7 -20.02 -26.71 -16.68
CA LYS A 7 -19.34 -26.00 -17.78
C LYS A 7 -18.71 -24.68 -17.31
N ILE A 8 -19.39 -23.93 -16.44
CA ILE A 8 -18.84 -22.70 -15.84
C ILE A 8 -17.62 -23.03 -14.98
N VAL A 9 -17.72 -24.04 -14.12
CA VAL A 9 -16.60 -24.47 -13.27
C VAL A 9 -15.41 -24.90 -14.11
N GLN A 10 -15.62 -25.66 -15.19
CA GLN A 10 -14.55 -26.03 -16.12
C GLN A 10 -13.91 -24.81 -16.80
N HIS A 11 -14.70 -23.79 -17.17
CA HIS A 11 -14.17 -22.57 -17.77
C HIS A 11 -13.30 -21.76 -16.80
N ILE A 12 -13.73 -21.64 -15.54
CA ILE A 12 -13.00 -20.94 -14.47
C ILE A 12 -11.71 -21.71 -14.14
N THR A 13 -11.82 -23.01 -13.90
CA THR A 13 -10.67 -23.85 -13.50
C THR A 13 -9.58 -23.92 -14.57
N ARG A 14 -9.92 -23.80 -15.86
CA ARG A 14 -8.93 -23.65 -16.95
C ARG A 14 -8.06 -22.40 -16.82
N GLN A 15 -8.53 -21.34 -16.16
CA GLN A 15 -7.73 -20.13 -15.92
C GLN A 15 -6.60 -20.36 -14.91
N PHE A 16 -6.66 -21.46 -14.16
CA PHE A 16 -5.66 -21.84 -13.14
C PHE A 16 -4.63 -22.84 -13.66
N ASP A 17 -4.67 -23.19 -14.95
CA ASP A 17 -3.73 -24.14 -15.53
C ASP A 17 -2.28 -23.64 -15.38
N GLY A 18 -1.43 -24.48 -14.79
CA GLY A 18 -0.04 -24.13 -14.49
C GLY A 18 0.19 -23.33 -13.19
N MET A 19 -0.84 -22.97 -12.42
CA MET A 19 -0.70 -22.28 -11.13
C MET A 19 -0.53 -23.26 -9.97
N SER A 20 0.20 -22.86 -8.92
CA SER A 20 0.26 -23.60 -7.67
C SER A 20 -1.04 -23.48 -6.88
N LYS A 21 -1.35 -24.47 -6.04
CA LYS A 21 -2.57 -24.46 -5.21
C LYS A 21 -2.68 -23.22 -4.33
N ILE A 22 -1.55 -22.71 -3.82
CA ILE A 22 -1.52 -21.53 -2.94
C ILE A 22 -1.93 -20.28 -3.72
N GLU A 23 -1.41 -20.09 -4.93
CA GLU A 23 -1.80 -18.97 -5.80
C GLU A 23 -3.28 -19.04 -6.19
N VAL A 24 -3.79 -20.24 -6.46
CA VAL A 24 -5.20 -20.44 -6.76
C VAL A 24 -6.07 -20.08 -5.55
N TYR A 25 -5.70 -20.49 -4.33
CA TYR A 25 -6.46 -20.13 -3.13
C TYR A 25 -6.45 -18.63 -2.85
N ASP A 26 -5.32 -17.96 -3.05
CA ASP A 26 -5.22 -16.50 -2.91
C ASP A 26 -6.14 -15.77 -3.91
N ILE A 27 -6.16 -16.21 -5.18
CA ILE A 27 -7.06 -15.64 -6.19
C ILE A 27 -8.53 -15.88 -5.82
N LEU A 28 -8.88 -17.08 -5.37
CA LEU A 28 -10.25 -17.41 -4.95
C LEU A 28 -10.68 -16.56 -3.75
N GLN A 29 -9.81 -16.36 -2.76
CA GLN A 29 -10.09 -15.51 -1.60
C GLN A 29 -10.29 -14.04 -2.01
N LYS A 30 -9.50 -13.55 -2.97
CA LYS A 30 -9.67 -12.20 -3.54
C LYS A 30 -11.00 -12.05 -4.27
N ILE A 31 -11.39 -13.05 -5.06
CA ILE A 31 -12.70 -13.08 -5.72
C ILE A 31 -13.81 -13.10 -4.67
N GLU A 32 -13.73 -13.94 -3.64
CA GLU A 32 -14.73 -14.02 -2.58
C GLU A 32 -14.92 -12.67 -1.87
N THR A 33 -13.82 -12.02 -1.49
CA THR A 33 -13.84 -10.69 -0.87
C THR A 33 -14.50 -9.66 -1.79
N LEU A 34 -14.14 -9.67 -3.08
CA LEU A 34 -14.71 -8.76 -4.07
C LEU A 34 -16.21 -8.99 -4.25
N LEU A 35 -16.66 -10.23 -4.27
CA LEU A 35 -18.08 -10.58 -4.40
C LEU A 35 -18.87 -10.21 -3.14
N PHE A 36 -18.27 -10.34 -1.95
CA PHE A 36 -18.89 -9.95 -0.69
C PHE A 36 -19.21 -8.45 -0.63
N GLU A 37 -18.38 -7.61 -1.26
CA GLU A 37 -18.57 -6.15 -1.30
C GLU A 37 -19.66 -5.68 -2.28
N HIS A 38 -20.22 -6.55 -3.12
CA HIS A 38 -21.18 -6.18 -4.16
C HIS A 38 -22.56 -6.79 -3.91
N GLU A 39 -23.60 -5.99 -4.14
CA GLU A 39 -24.98 -6.44 -4.07
C GLU A 39 -25.34 -7.35 -5.25
N SER A 40 -26.29 -8.26 -5.03
CA SER A 40 -26.84 -9.11 -6.09
C SER A 40 -27.96 -8.39 -6.85
N PRO A 41 -28.08 -8.56 -8.17
CA PRO A 41 -27.27 -9.41 -9.04
C PRO A 41 -25.90 -8.78 -9.37
N LEU A 42 -24.88 -9.63 -9.53
CA LEU A 42 -23.53 -9.18 -9.84
C LEU A 42 -23.45 -8.57 -11.24
N GLU A 43 -23.06 -7.31 -11.31
CA GLU A 43 -22.76 -6.63 -12.56
C GLU A 43 -21.27 -6.54 -12.79
N PHE A 44 -20.78 -7.16 -13.87
CA PHE A 44 -19.34 -7.13 -14.20
C PHE A 44 -18.78 -5.70 -14.29
N LYS A 45 -19.55 -4.72 -14.79
CA LYS A 45 -19.13 -3.32 -14.85
C LYS A 45 -18.91 -2.68 -13.47
N ALA A 46 -19.65 -3.11 -12.45
CA ALA A 46 -19.46 -2.64 -11.08
C ALA A 46 -18.17 -3.25 -10.49
N ILE A 47 -17.99 -4.55 -10.71
CA ILE A 47 -16.78 -5.29 -10.30
C ILE A 47 -15.53 -4.74 -11.01
N GLU A 48 -15.60 -4.49 -12.31
CA GLU A 48 -14.53 -3.91 -13.14
C GLU A 48 -14.16 -2.51 -12.62
N LYS A 49 -15.14 -1.65 -12.34
CA LYS A 49 -14.87 -0.35 -11.70
C LYS A 49 -14.21 -0.49 -10.33
N THR A 50 -14.61 -1.49 -9.54
CA THR A 50 -13.98 -1.74 -8.24
C THR A 50 -12.57 -2.28 -8.42
N LEU A 51 -12.32 -3.17 -9.39
CA LEU A 51 -11.00 -3.67 -9.72
C LEU A 51 -10.10 -2.59 -10.33
N GLU A 52 -10.63 -1.65 -11.10
CA GLU A 52 -9.92 -0.45 -11.56
C GLU A 52 -9.60 0.47 -10.39
N LYS A 53 -10.55 0.71 -9.47
CA LYS A 53 -10.30 1.44 -8.22
C LYS A 53 -9.34 0.71 -7.28
N GLN A 54 -9.29 -0.62 -7.33
CA GLN A 54 -8.41 -1.45 -6.53
C GLN A 54 -7.06 -1.72 -7.21
N SER A 55 -6.90 -1.62 -8.52
CA SER A 55 -5.57 -1.53 -9.15
C SER A 55 -4.95 -0.15 -8.88
N ILE A 56 -5.82 0.82 -8.56
CA ILE A 56 -5.52 2.09 -7.89
C ILE A 56 -5.37 1.90 -6.34
N LYS A 57 -5.15 0.67 -5.81
CA LYS A 57 -4.97 0.34 -4.36
C LYS A 57 -3.85 1.07 -3.63
N ASN A 58 -3.06 1.89 -4.30
CA ASN A 58 -2.22 2.86 -3.61
C ASN A 58 -3.01 4.09 -3.15
N ILE A 59 -4.32 4.24 -3.42
CA ILE A 59 -5.11 5.43 -3.07
C ILE A 59 -6.24 5.11 -2.08
N LEU A 60 -6.10 5.53 -0.82
CA LEU A 60 -7.16 5.48 0.18
C LEU A 60 -7.89 6.84 0.26
N PRO A 61 -9.22 6.91 0.14
CA PRO A 61 -9.95 8.15 0.39
C PRO A 61 -9.89 8.54 1.87
N LEU A 62 -9.44 9.76 2.17
CA LEU A 62 -9.51 10.38 3.49
C LEU A 62 -10.71 11.33 3.50
N GLY A 63 -11.90 10.79 3.81
CA GLY A 63 -13.15 11.54 3.80
C GLY A 63 -13.59 11.96 2.38
N SER A 64 -14.39 13.04 2.29
CA SER A 64 -14.99 13.50 1.03
C SER A 64 -14.09 14.42 0.18
N SER A 65 -12.89 14.77 0.66
CA SER A 65 -12.09 15.86 0.09
C SER A 65 -10.60 15.58 -0.12
N ALA A 66 -10.09 14.40 0.28
CA ALA A 66 -8.67 14.08 0.16
C ALA A 66 -8.41 12.61 -0.22
N TYR A 67 -7.27 12.40 -0.87
CA TYR A 67 -6.78 11.09 -1.30
C TYR A 67 -5.40 10.83 -0.71
N CYS A 68 -5.17 9.63 -0.18
CA CYS A 68 -3.91 9.19 0.42
C CYS A 68 -3.22 8.20 -0.53
N TYR A 69 -2.01 8.50 -0.97
CA TYR A 69 -1.25 7.75 -1.96
C TYR A 69 -0.08 7.02 -1.29
N LEU A 70 0.03 5.68 -1.37
CA LEU A 70 1.28 4.99 -1.02
C LEU A 70 2.35 5.36 -2.05
N VAL A 71 3.46 5.90 -1.57
CA VAL A 71 4.57 6.45 -2.38
C VAL A 71 5.76 5.51 -2.39
N ASP A 72 6.05 4.88 -1.27
CA ASP A 72 7.23 4.04 -1.07
C ASP A 72 7.02 3.14 0.16
N HIS A 73 7.81 2.09 0.28
CA HIS A 73 7.68 1.09 1.34
C HIS A 73 9.08 0.62 1.81
N SER A 74 9.14 0.16 3.06
CA SER A 74 10.22 -0.63 3.64
C SER A 74 9.65 -1.55 4.72
N PRO A 75 10.39 -2.58 5.16
CA PRO A 75 9.92 -3.49 6.22
C PRO A 75 9.53 -2.83 7.54
N TYR A 76 9.92 -1.57 7.77
CA TYR A 76 9.67 -0.85 9.01
C TYR A 76 8.69 0.32 8.87
N LEU A 77 8.38 0.77 7.65
CA LEU A 77 7.38 1.80 7.43
C LEU A 77 6.85 1.82 6.00
N ASP A 78 5.58 2.21 5.89
CA ASP A 78 4.91 2.60 4.65
C ASP A 78 4.89 4.11 4.54
N LEU A 79 5.26 4.66 3.38
CA LEU A 79 5.27 6.10 3.13
C LEU A 79 4.09 6.50 2.26
N TYR A 80 3.32 7.48 2.72
CA TYR A 80 2.16 8.01 2.03
C TYR A 80 2.28 9.50 1.68
N LYS A 81 1.54 9.94 0.67
CA LYS A 81 1.33 11.33 0.30
C LYS A 81 -0.16 11.62 0.32
N ILE A 82 -0.60 12.63 1.04
CA ILE A 82 -2.01 13.02 1.04
C ILE A 82 -2.19 14.21 0.10
N LYS A 83 -3.09 14.08 -0.88
CA LYS A 83 -3.46 15.14 -1.82
C LYS A 83 -4.89 15.59 -1.56
N SER A 84 -5.08 16.89 -1.32
CA SER A 84 -6.41 17.50 -1.24
C SER A 84 -6.99 17.71 -2.64
N LEU A 85 -8.32 17.69 -2.76
CA LEU A 85 -9.04 18.11 -3.97
C LEU A 85 -8.98 19.62 -4.22
N ILE A 86 -8.54 20.40 -3.24
CA ILE A 86 -8.36 21.85 -3.35
C ILE A 86 -6.99 22.12 -3.98
N PRO A 87 -6.87 23.02 -4.99
CA PRO A 87 -5.59 23.34 -5.61
C PRO A 87 -4.60 23.90 -4.58
N ASP A 88 -3.57 23.13 -4.24
CA ASP A 88 -2.45 23.55 -3.39
C ASP A 88 -1.59 24.56 -4.15
N PHE A 89 -1.99 25.84 -4.18
CA PHE A 89 -1.24 26.89 -4.87
C PHE A 89 0.08 27.27 -4.17
N LEU A 90 0.33 26.81 -2.93
CA LEU A 90 1.52 27.21 -2.15
C LEU A 90 2.07 26.13 -1.18
N GLY A 91 1.56 24.90 -1.19
CA GLY A 91 1.91 23.89 -0.19
C GLY A 91 2.88 22.83 -0.70
N GLY A 92 4.10 22.77 -0.13
CA GLY A 92 5.04 21.67 -0.40
C GLY A 92 4.44 20.28 -0.09
N GLU A 93 4.94 19.25 -0.76
CA GLU A 93 4.44 17.88 -0.61
C GLU A 93 4.41 17.42 0.87
N LYS A 94 3.21 17.15 1.39
CA LYS A 94 3.03 16.57 2.73
C LYS A 94 3.12 15.05 2.63
N LEU A 95 4.12 14.51 3.31
CA LEU A 95 4.34 13.07 3.44
C LEU A 95 3.90 12.62 4.83
N TYR A 96 3.37 11.40 4.88
CA TYR A 96 2.95 10.71 6.09
C TYR A 96 3.52 9.31 6.07
N PHE A 97 3.56 8.64 7.22
CA PHE A 97 3.95 7.25 7.30
C PHE A 97 3.09 6.47 8.28
N THR A 98 3.07 5.16 8.10
CA THR A 98 2.54 4.20 9.07
C THR A 98 3.61 3.16 9.38
N ILE A 99 3.57 2.57 10.56
CA ILE A 99 4.41 1.44 10.96
C ILE A 99 3.62 0.15 10.68
N PRO A 100 4.25 -0.93 10.19
CA PRO A 100 3.56 -2.21 9.99
C PRO A 100 2.80 -2.67 11.24
N GLY A 101 1.53 -3.02 11.08
CA GLY A 101 0.64 -3.39 12.18
C GLY A 101 0.02 -2.20 12.94
N GLN A 102 0.36 -0.97 12.57
CA GLN A 102 -0.27 0.26 13.07
C GLN A 102 -1.01 0.97 11.93
N TYR A 103 -2.23 1.45 12.22
CA TYR A 103 -3.09 2.12 11.24
C TYR A 103 -3.07 3.66 11.38
N GLU A 104 -2.19 4.21 12.22
CA GLU A 104 -2.10 5.64 12.47
C GLU A 104 -1.20 6.32 11.43
N PHE A 105 -1.73 7.33 10.75
CA PHE A 105 -0.96 8.19 9.84
C PHE A 105 -0.22 9.27 10.62
N ILE A 106 1.11 9.17 10.63
CA ILE A 106 1.99 10.12 11.32
C ILE A 106 2.66 11.00 10.27
N HIS A 107 2.74 12.31 10.50
CA HIS A 107 3.40 13.22 9.56
C HIS A 107 4.90 12.88 9.45
N TYR A 108 5.42 12.78 8.22
CA TYR A 108 6.80 12.36 7.98
C TYR A 108 7.76 13.54 8.12
N ASP A 109 8.29 13.72 9.32
CA ASP A 109 9.34 14.69 9.66
C ASP A 109 10.35 14.09 10.66
N ASN A 110 11.45 14.80 10.91
CA ASN A 110 12.53 14.31 11.77
C ASN A 110 12.04 13.98 13.17
N ARG A 111 11.18 14.83 13.74
CA ARG A 111 10.71 14.70 15.12
C ARG A 111 9.85 13.45 15.27
N ASN A 112 8.86 13.29 14.41
CA ASN A 112 7.95 12.16 14.50
C ASN A 112 8.65 10.83 14.19
N ILE A 113 9.61 10.83 13.26
CA ILE A 113 10.44 9.64 13.01
C ILE A 113 11.29 9.31 14.25
N GLU A 114 11.96 10.30 14.85
CA GLU A 114 12.75 10.06 16.06
C GLU A 114 11.89 9.56 17.23
N GLU A 115 10.76 10.22 17.49
CA GLU A 115 9.82 9.81 18.55
C GLU A 115 9.29 8.39 18.31
N THR A 116 8.87 8.06 17.07
CA THR A 116 8.30 6.74 16.75
C THR A 116 9.31 5.62 16.93
N PHE A 117 10.55 5.82 16.47
CA PHE A 117 11.59 4.78 16.53
C PHE A 117 12.37 4.78 17.85
N SER A 118 12.21 5.78 18.73
CA SER A 118 12.97 5.94 19.98
C SER A 118 12.95 4.70 20.89
N ASN A 119 11.81 4.02 20.96
CA ASN A 119 11.61 2.82 21.78
C ASN A 119 11.68 1.51 20.97
N MET A 120 12.07 1.57 19.70
CA MET A 120 12.21 0.41 18.82
C MET A 120 13.68 -0.03 18.75
N HIS A 121 13.90 -1.28 18.32
CA HIS A 121 15.26 -1.82 18.14
C HIS A 121 16.12 -1.00 17.15
N LEU A 122 15.49 -0.25 16.23
CA LEU A 122 16.15 0.66 15.29
C LEU A 122 16.41 2.07 15.85
N GLY A 123 16.02 2.39 17.08
CA GLY A 123 16.05 3.76 17.60
C GLY A 123 17.44 4.40 17.56
N SER A 124 18.48 3.64 17.90
CA SER A 124 19.87 4.12 17.85
C SER A 124 20.34 4.43 16.42
N ILE A 125 19.94 3.58 15.46
CA ILE A 125 20.27 3.73 14.04
C ILE A 125 19.56 4.95 13.45
N VAL A 126 18.26 5.09 13.73
CA VAL A 126 17.45 6.22 13.25
C VAL A 126 17.96 7.52 13.85
N SER A 127 18.25 7.57 15.15
CA SER A 127 18.82 8.77 15.79
C SER A 127 20.18 9.14 15.18
N HIS A 128 21.06 8.15 14.94
CA HIS A 128 22.33 8.40 14.27
C HIS A 128 22.16 8.92 12.83
N PHE A 129 21.21 8.37 12.08
CA PHE A 129 20.89 8.85 10.74
C PHE A 129 20.41 10.30 10.76
N LEU A 130 19.47 10.65 11.64
CA LEU A 130 18.85 11.98 11.73
C LEU A 130 19.82 13.06 12.22
N LYS A 131 20.88 12.70 12.95
CA LYS A 131 21.98 13.63 13.30
C LYS A 131 22.75 14.15 12.08
N HIS A 132 22.78 13.36 10.99
CA HIS A 132 23.59 13.67 9.81
C HIS A 132 22.75 13.94 8.55
N ASN A 133 21.45 13.64 8.60
CA ASN A 133 20.54 13.72 7.46
C ASN A 133 19.14 14.16 7.88
N HIS A 134 18.44 14.82 6.96
CA HIS A 134 17.01 15.07 7.13
C HIS A 134 16.21 13.82 6.74
N ALA A 135 15.09 13.53 7.43
CA ALA A 135 14.23 12.38 7.13
C ALA A 135 13.74 12.41 5.67
N LYS A 136 13.45 13.60 5.16
CA LYS A 136 13.05 13.87 3.76
C LYS A 136 14.21 13.88 2.74
N LYS A 137 15.45 13.64 3.15
CA LYS A 137 16.61 13.65 2.24
C LYS A 137 16.51 12.47 1.27
N ARG A 138 16.56 12.77 -0.03
CA ARG A 138 16.51 11.77 -1.10
C ARG A 138 17.89 11.50 -1.67
N ASN A 139 18.10 10.28 -2.12
CA ASN A 139 19.24 9.92 -2.94
C ASN A 139 19.11 10.61 -4.31
N PRO A 140 20.12 11.37 -4.77
CA PRO A 140 20.01 12.14 -6.01
C PRO A 140 19.88 11.26 -7.27
N LYS A 141 20.37 10.01 -7.21
CA LYS A 141 20.34 9.04 -8.33
C LYS A 141 19.02 8.28 -8.40
N THR A 142 18.61 7.64 -7.30
CA THR A 142 17.40 6.79 -7.25
C THR A 142 16.12 7.60 -6.98
N LYS A 143 16.26 8.85 -6.51
CA LYS A 143 15.17 9.70 -6.00
C LYS A 143 14.43 9.15 -4.78
N ARG A 144 14.84 8.00 -4.23
CA ARG A 144 14.26 7.38 -3.03
C ARG A 144 14.74 8.07 -1.74
N LEU A 145 13.95 8.00 -0.67
CA LEU A 145 14.34 8.52 0.64
C LEU A 145 15.51 7.70 1.21
N LEU A 146 16.56 8.38 1.66
CA LEU A 146 17.76 7.72 2.17
C LEU A 146 17.48 6.85 3.41
N LEU A 147 16.48 7.21 4.21
CA LEU A 147 16.09 6.43 5.38
C LEU A 147 15.47 5.09 4.98
N LEU A 148 14.65 5.06 3.94
CA LEU A 148 14.09 3.81 3.41
C LEU A 148 15.18 2.91 2.81
N GLU A 149 16.14 3.50 2.07
CA GLU A 149 17.30 2.75 1.58
C GLU A 149 18.18 2.21 2.71
N LEU A 150 18.21 2.87 3.87
CA LEU A 150 18.93 2.38 5.05
C LEU A 150 18.20 1.18 5.65
N PHE A 151 16.87 1.24 5.75
CA PHE A 151 16.05 0.15 6.26
C PHE A 151 16.18 -1.14 5.43
N ASP A 152 16.11 -1.03 4.10
CA ASP A 152 16.28 -2.19 3.22
C ASP A 152 17.68 -2.82 3.31
N LYS A 153 18.70 -2.06 3.71
CA LYS A 153 20.05 -2.61 3.93
C LYS A 153 20.18 -3.37 5.24
N ILE A 154 19.38 -3.00 6.24
CA ILE A 154 19.37 -3.63 7.55
C ILE A 154 18.57 -4.93 7.47
N ASP A 155 17.44 -4.89 6.78
CA ASP A 155 16.58 -6.03 6.53
C ASP A 155 16.05 -5.96 5.09
N PRO A 156 16.71 -6.64 4.13
CA PRO A 156 16.17 -6.78 2.79
C PRO A 156 15.06 -7.84 2.87
N GLY A 157 13.84 -7.37 3.16
CA GLY A 157 12.64 -8.21 3.22
C GLY A 157 12.41 -9.05 1.97
#